data_AF-A0A6H9HJ43-F1
#
_entry.id   AF-A0A6H9HJ43-F1
#
_cell.length_a   1.000
_cell.length_b   1.000
_cell.length_c   1.000
_cell.angle_alpha   90.00
_cell.angle_beta   90.00
_cell.angle_gamma   90.00
#
_symmetry.space_group_name_H-M   'P 1'
#
loop_
_entity.id
_entity.type
_entity.pdbx_description
1 polymer ?
#
loop_
_entity_poly.entity_id
_entity_poly.type
_entity_poly.pdbx_seq_one_letter_code
_entity_poly.pdbx_strand_id
1 'polypeptide(L)'
;MKIELQKLKVVASLSQETTAYTAVIVVNGVPAFHAENRGHGAADAFYPMQSYDGPDLGAINDWLKANEPPLGPFEPDPSKRAAFDRGSACDLELFVMRWIAKADATRKLSRVLKSNIVAIGAGGELVKFKAQPTAAAIEGLKASNPTDVIVNDAAPDVFARALGAYAGIGQEAEEVYSRQRENRLTHADACWLRAENRRGKKTCPDLARYLDDFIAADEARFATFQAERAAQRRASA
;
A
#
# COMPACT_ATOMS: atom_id res chain seq x y z
N MET A 1 16.64 -2.69 4.17
CA MET A 1 16.62 -1.22 4.09
C MET A 1 15.42 -0.74 4.91
N LYS A 2 15.52 0.36 5.65
CA LYS A 2 14.38 0.98 6.34
C LYS A 2 14.08 2.31 5.65
N ILE A 3 12.87 2.48 5.11
CA ILE A 3 12.47 3.68 4.38
C ILE A 3 11.34 4.35 5.16
N GLU A 4 11.49 5.64 5.43
CA GLU A 4 10.56 6.44 6.22
C GLU A 4 10.28 7.78 5.54
N LEU A 5 9.10 8.34 5.80
CA LEU A 5 8.73 9.69 5.38
C LEU A 5 8.83 10.65 6.56
N GLN A 6 9.53 11.77 6.38
CA GLN A 6 9.60 12.85 7.35
C GLN A 6 9.16 14.18 6.73
N LYS A 7 8.80 15.14 7.58
CA LYS A 7 8.44 16.52 7.19
C LYS A 7 7.35 16.58 6.11
N LEU A 8 6.44 15.60 6.07
CA LEU A 8 5.34 15.54 5.12
C LEU A 8 4.43 16.76 5.28
N LYS A 9 4.24 17.51 4.19
CA LYS A 9 3.27 18.60 4.08
C LYS A 9 2.40 18.34 2.86
N VAL A 10 1.10 18.19 3.08
CA VAL A 10 0.09 18.07 2.02
C VAL A 10 -0.62 19.41 1.86
N VAL A 11 -0.72 19.91 0.64
CA VAL A 11 -1.32 21.22 0.32
C VAL A 11 -2.52 21.02 -0.59
N ALA A 12 -3.68 20.74 0.01
CA ALA A 12 -4.91 20.43 -0.74
C ALA A 12 -5.31 21.54 -1.74
N SER A 13 -5.05 22.81 -1.42
CA SER A 13 -5.36 23.94 -2.30
C SER A 13 -4.55 23.98 -3.60
N LEU A 14 -3.47 23.20 -3.70
CA LEU A 14 -2.65 23.07 -4.91
C LEU A 14 -2.91 21.76 -5.66
N SER A 15 -3.79 20.89 -5.15
CA SER A 15 -4.10 19.59 -5.75
C SER A 15 -5.21 19.77 -6.79
N GLN A 16 -4.93 19.53 -8.06
CA GLN A 16 -5.91 19.56 -9.16
C GLN A 16 -6.27 18.14 -9.61
N GLU A 17 -5.24 17.33 -9.89
CA GLU A 17 -5.39 15.95 -10.36
C GLU A 17 -4.68 14.95 -9.43
N THR A 18 -3.49 15.31 -8.95
CA THR A 18 -2.69 14.50 -8.00
C THR A 18 -2.57 15.22 -6.66
N THR A 19 -2.16 14.49 -5.62
CA THR A 19 -1.95 15.09 -4.30
C THR A 19 -0.73 16.01 -4.35
N ALA A 20 -0.91 17.31 -4.11
CA ALA A 20 0.21 18.23 -3.98
C ALA A 20 0.85 18.09 -2.59
N TYR A 21 2.14 17.77 -2.55
CA TYR A 21 2.86 17.56 -1.30
C TYR A 21 4.36 17.86 -1.42
N THR A 22 4.99 18.01 -0.25
CA THR A 22 6.45 17.93 -0.09
C THR A 22 6.78 17.01 1.08
N ALA A 23 7.88 16.27 0.99
CA ALA A 23 8.37 15.41 2.06
C ALA A 23 9.90 15.22 1.96
N VAL A 24 10.46 14.61 3.00
CA VAL A 24 11.83 14.09 3.01
C VAL A 24 11.77 12.57 3.14
N ILE A 25 12.36 11.88 2.17
CA ILE A 25 12.58 10.44 2.24
C ILE A 25 13.82 10.19 3.08
N VAL A 26 13.69 9.33 4.09
CA VAL A 26 14.76 8.94 4.98
C VAL A 26 15.05 7.46 4.77
N VAL A 27 16.30 7.13 4.47
CA VAL A 27 16.76 5.76 4.23
C VAL A 27 17.74 5.40 5.34
N ASN A 28 17.43 4.35 6.10
CA ASN A 28 18.21 3.88 7.26
C ASN A 28 18.53 5.01 8.26
N GLY A 29 17.59 5.94 8.47
CA GLY A 29 17.77 7.08 9.38
C GLY A 29 18.48 8.29 8.75
N VAL A 30 18.97 8.20 7.51
CA VAL A 30 19.65 9.30 6.81
C VAL A 30 18.69 9.97 5.81
N PRO A 31 18.53 11.30 5.84
CA PRO A 31 17.81 12.03 4.81
C PRO A 31 18.42 11.80 3.43
N ALA A 32 17.63 11.23 2.51
CA ALA A 32 18.10 10.72 1.24
C ALA A 32 17.59 11.54 0.06
N PHE A 33 16.29 11.84 0.02
CA PHE A 33 15.67 12.57 -1.08
C PHE A 33 14.68 13.63 -0.58
N HIS A 34 14.60 14.75 -1.29
CA HIS A 34 13.41 15.59 -1.31
C HIS A 34 12.39 14.96 -2.25
N ALA A 35 11.17 14.75 -1.76
CA ALA A 35 10.05 14.28 -2.57
C ALA A 35 9.02 15.40 -2.72
N GLU A 36 8.51 15.61 -3.93
CA GLU A 36 7.44 16.56 -4.19
C GLU A 36 6.49 16.09 -5.31
N ASN A 37 5.24 16.55 -5.22
CA ASN A 37 4.30 16.58 -6.33
C ASN A 37 3.58 17.93 -6.32
N ARG A 38 3.39 18.51 -7.51
CA ARG A 38 2.78 19.84 -7.67
C ARG A 38 1.27 19.81 -7.87
N GLY A 39 0.66 18.62 -7.95
CA GLY A 39 -0.78 18.43 -8.01
C GLY A 39 -1.42 18.47 -9.40
N HIS A 40 -0.61 18.50 -10.47
CA HIS A 40 -1.08 18.65 -11.86
C HIS A 40 -1.03 17.34 -12.68
N GLY A 41 -1.16 16.17 -12.06
CA GLY A 41 -1.22 14.91 -12.78
C GLY A 41 0.14 14.31 -13.16
N ALA A 42 1.24 15.00 -12.84
CA ALA A 42 2.59 14.50 -13.07
C ALA A 42 3.03 13.49 -12.00
N ALA A 43 4.00 12.64 -12.37
CA ALA A 43 4.70 11.75 -11.45
C ALA A 43 5.44 12.53 -10.35
N ASP A 44 5.74 11.83 -9.26
CA ASP A 44 6.50 12.39 -8.15
C ASP A 44 7.94 12.70 -8.55
N ALA A 45 8.47 13.82 -8.07
CA ALA A 45 9.86 14.20 -8.26
C ALA A 45 10.68 13.87 -7.01
N PHE A 46 11.78 13.14 -7.20
CA PHE A 46 12.71 12.75 -6.14
C PHE A 46 14.10 13.35 -6.41
N TYR A 47 14.50 14.31 -5.60
CA TYR A 47 15.81 14.97 -5.71
C TYR A 47 16.75 14.47 -4.61
N PRO A 48 17.91 13.88 -4.94
CA PRO A 48 18.85 13.40 -3.94
C PRO A 48 19.38 14.57 -3.09
N MET A 49 19.56 14.32 -1.79
CA MET A 49 20.25 15.26 -0.92
C MET A 49 21.75 15.24 -1.18
N GLN A 50 22.38 16.41 -1.19
CA GLN A 50 23.80 16.56 -1.54
C GLN A 50 24.74 15.71 -0.67
N SER A 51 24.39 15.48 0.59
CA SER A 51 25.20 14.73 1.57
C SER A 51 24.86 13.24 1.63
N TYR A 52 23.97 12.74 0.78
CA TYR A 52 23.53 11.35 0.82
C TYR A 52 24.41 10.48 -0.09
N ASP A 53 25.04 9.47 0.50
CA ASP A 53 25.94 8.51 -0.14
C ASP A 53 25.37 7.07 -0.17
N GLY A 54 24.09 6.92 0.19
CA GLY A 54 23.40 5.64 0.23
C GLY A 54 22.85 5.18 -1.13
N PRO A 55 21.97 4.15 -1.12
CA PRO A 55 21.32 3.63 -2.32
C PRO A 55 20.62 4.71 -3.14
N ASP A 56 20.84 4.70 -4.46
CA ASP A 56 20.15 5.59 -5.39
C ASP A 56 18.66 5.22 -5.54
N LEU A 57 17.93 6.04 -6.32
CA LEU A 57 16.49 5.83 -6.54
C LEU A 57 16.17 4.47 -7.18
N GLY A 58 17.03 3.97 -8.08
CA GLY A 58 16.86 2.68 -8.72
C GLY A 58 16.97 1.53 -7.72
N ALA A 59 18.03 1.53 -6.92
CA ALA A 59 18.26 0.55 -5.87
C ALA A 59 17.16 0.57 -4.79
N ILE A 60 16.60 1.74 -4.49
CA ILE A 60 15.45 1.88 -3.59
C ILE A 60 14.20 1.25 -4.21
N ASN A 61 13.91 1.56 -5.48
CA ASN A 61 12.75 0.99 -6.19
C ASN A 61 12.86 -0.54 -6.32
N ASP A 62 14.06 -1.07 -6.60
CA ASP A 62 14.29 -2.51 -6.65
C ASP A 62 14.09 -3.16 -5.28
N TRP A 63 14.55 -2.50 -4.21
CA TRP A 63 14.32 -2.97 -2.86
C TRP A 63 12.82 -2.95 -2.52
N LEU A 64 12.10 -1.87 -2.82
CA LEU A 64 10.65 -1.76 -2.59
C LEU A 64 9.88 -2.82 -3.38
N LYS A 65 10.20 -3.01 -4.66
CA LYS A 65 9.58 -4.03 -5.52
C LYS A 65 9.72 -5.43 -4.94
N ALA A 66 10.85 -5.73 -4.32
CA ALA A 66 11.11 -7.02 -3.71
C ALA A 66 10.43 -7.17 -2.34
N ASN A 67 10.36 -6.12 -1.53
CA ASN A 67 10.02 -6.22 -0.10
C ASN A 67 8.62 -5.72 0.25
N GLU A 68 8.04 -4.82 -0.55
CA GLU A 68 6.73 -4.23 -0.29
C GLU A 68 5.64 -4.82 -1.19
N PRO A 69 4.42 -5.05 -0.68
CA PRO A 69 3.33 -5.63 -1.47
C PRO A 69 3.00 -4.77 -2.68
N PRO A 70 2.77 -5.36 -3.87
CA PRO A 70 2.31 -4.63 -5.04
C PRO A 70 0.89 -4.09 -4.86
N LEU A 71 0.51 -3.13 -5.70
CA LEU A 71 -0.88 -2.70 -5.84
C LEU A 71 -1.57 -3.55 -6.91
N GLY A 72 -2.83 -3.88 -6.64
CA GLY A 72 -3.67 -4.72 -7.48
C GLY A 72 -3.84 -4.17 -8.91
N PRO A 73 -4.47 -4.98 -9.77
CA PRO A 73 -4.72 -4.60 -11.16
C PRO A 73 -5.69 -3.43 -11.24
N PHE A 74 -5.67 -2.71 -12.36
CA PHE A 74 -6.70 -1.73 -12.68
C PHE A 74 -8.08 -2.39 -12.89
N GLU A 75 -8.09 -3.57 -13.52
CA GLU A 75 -9.28 -4.39 -13.73
C GLU A 75 -9.26 -5.62 -12.78
N PRO A 76 -10.12 -5.64 -11.74
CA PRO A 76 -10.18 -6.72 -10.77
C PRO A 76 -10.54 -8.08 -11.36
N ASP A 77 -11.38 -8.11 -12.40
CA ASP A 77 -11.86 -9.32 -13.08
C ASP A 77 -10.81 -9.83 -14.08
N PRO A 78 -10.15 -10.98 -13.83
CA PRO A 78 -9.10 -11.49 -14.71
C PRO A 78 -9.58 -11.72 -16.15
N SER A 79 -10.87 -11.97 -16.37
CA SER A 79 -11.42 -12.22 -17.71
C SER A 79 -11.51 -10.95 -18.57
N LYS A 80 -11.53 -9.77 -17.95
CA LYS A 80 -11.58 -8.46 -18.61
C LYS A 80 -10.23 -7.76 -18.63
N ARG A 81 -9.23 -8.34 -17.96
CA ARG A 81 -7.93 -7.72 -17.75
C ARG A 81 -7.16 -7.63 -19.06
N ALA A 82 -6.75 -6.42 -19.42
CA ALA A 82 -5.87 -6.21 -20.56
C ALA A 82 -4.48 -6.81 -20.27
N ALA A 83 -3.77 -7.26 -21.31
CA ALA A 83 -2.47 -7.89 -21.15
C ALA A 83 -1.39 -6.99 -20.50
N PHE A 84 -1.57 -5.66 -20.55
CA PHE A 84 -0.68 -4.70 -19.88
C PHE A 84 -0.99 -4.49 -18.40
N ASP A 85 -2.18 -4.86 -17.94
CA ASP A 85 -2.59 -4.71 -16.55
C ASP A 85 -2.02 -5.87 -15.72
N ARG A 86 -0.75 -5.71 -15.35
CA ARG A 86 0.07 -6.74 -14.71
C ARG A 86 0.28 -6.45 -13.22
N GLY A 87 -0.55 -5.58 -12.64
CA GLY A 87 -0.37 -4.99 -11.32
C GLY A 87 0.82 -4.04 -11.27
N SER A 88 0.88 -3.23 -10.23
CA SER A 88 1.98 -2.27 -10.03
C SER A 88 2.87 -2.75 -8.90
N ALA A 89 4.09 -3.15 -9.23
CA ALA A 89 5.12 -3.38 -8.22
C ALA A 89 5.32 -2.10 -7.38
N CYS A 90 5.59 -2.27 -6.08
CA CYS A 90 5.80 -1.11 -5.23
C CYS A 90 7.11 -0.43 -5.58
N ASP A 91 7.02 0.82 -6.01
CA ASP A 91 8.13 1.75 -6.14
C ASP A 91 8.00 2.86 -5.08
N LEU A 92 8.90 3.84 -5.12
CA LEU A 92 8.92 4.92 -4.14
C LEU A 92 7.68 5.82 -4.24
N GLU A 93 7.12 6.02 -5.43
CA GLU A 93 5.90 6.81 -5.64
C GLU A 93 4.70 6.14 -4.98
N LEU A 94 4.50 4.85 -5.24
CA LEU A 94 3.44 4.07 -4.60
C LEU A 94 3.62 4.00 -3.08
N PHE A 95 4.86 3.85 -2.62
CA PHE A 95 5.17 3.84 -1.20
C PHE A 95 4.83 5.18 -0.54
N VAL A 96 5.20 6.30 -1.15
CA VAL A 96 4.86 7.64 -0.64
C VAL A 96 3.34 7.86 -0.62
N MET A 97 2.64 7.46 -1.68
CA MET A 97 1.18 7.52 -1.74
C MET A 97 0.54 6.81 -0.54
N ARG A 98 0.98 5.58 -0.22
CA ARG A 98 0.50 4.83 0.95
C ARG A 98 0.78 5.55 2.26
N TRP A 99 1.96 6.17 2.40
CA TRP A 99 2.31 6.96 3.57
C TRP A 99 1.44 8.21 3.74
N ILE A 100 1.14 8.91 2.65
CA ILE A 100 0.23 10.07 2.66
C ILE A 100 -1.17 9.62 3.09
N ALA A 101 -1.69 8.54 2.50
CA ALA A 101 -2.98 7.96 2.86
C ALA A 101 -3.03 7.56 4.34
N LYS A 102 -1.99 6.90 4.85
CA LYS A 102 -1.85 6.54 6.26
C LYS A 102 -1.82 7.76 7.18
N ALA A 103 -1.08 8.80 6.82
CA ALA A 103 -1.00 10.03 7.61
C ALA A 103 -2.36 10.75 7.67
N ASP A 104 -3.09 10.79 6.57
CA ASP A 104 -4.43 11.38 6.51
C ASP A 104 -5.46 10.56 7.29
N ALA A 105 -5.48 9.24 7.11
CA ALA A 105 -6.33 8.31 7.85
C ALA A 105 -6.08 8.39 9.36
N THR A 106 -4.82 8.46 9.77
CA THR A 106 -4.41 8.65 11.17
C THR A 106 -5.02 9.93 11.74
N ARG A 107 -4.84 11.05 11.04
CA ARG A 107 -5.39 12.35 11.47
C ARG A 107 -6.91 12.32 11.61
N LYS A 108 -7.60 11.71 10.63
CA LYS A 108 -9.06 11.58 10.61
C LYS A 108 -9.55 10.68 11.75
N LEU A 109 -8.98 9.49 11.92
CA LEU A 109 -9.36 8.57 13.00
C LEU A 109 -9.10 9.18 14.38
N SER A 110 -7.93 9.79 14.60
CA SER A 110 -7.64 10.49 15.86
C SER A 110 -8.65 11.62 16.15
N ARG A 111 -9.15 12.32 15.14
CA ARG A 111 -10.21 13.33 15.32
C ARG A 111 -11.55 12.69 15.69
N VAL A 112 -11.89 11.54 15.10
CA VAL A 112 -13.11 10.80 15.45
C VAL A 112 -13.07 10.35 16.91
N LEU A 113 -11.93 9.81 17.37
CA LEU A 113 -11.73 9.35 18.74
C LEU A 113 -11.85 10.45 19.80
N LYS A 114 -11.59 11.72 19.43
CA LYS A 114 -11.77 12.87 20.34
C LYS A 114 -13.23 13.20 20.66
N SER A 115 -14.17 12.75 19.83
CA SER A 115 -15.59 13.13 19.93
C SER A 115 -16.53 11.94 20.03
N ASN A 116 -16.03 10.72 19.84
CA ASN A 116 -16.82 9.50 19.83
C ASN A 116 -16.01 8.37 20.46
N ILE A 117 -16.73 7.38 20.98
CA ILE A 117 -16.14 6.09 21.32
C ILE A 117 -16.21 5.21 20.07
N VAL A 118 -15.09 4.61 19.69
CA VAL A 118 -14.95 3.72 18.54
C VAL A 118 -14.46 2.37 19.03
N ALA A 119 -15.01 1.30 18.47
CA ALA A 119 -14.58 -0.06 18.73
C ALA A 119 -14.32 -0.81 17.43
N ILE A 120 -13.52 -1.86 17.52
CA ILE A 120 -13.44 -2.91 16.51
C ILE A 120 -14.41 -4.01 16.97
N GLY A 121 -15.45 -4.25 16.18
CA GLY A 121 -16.42 -5.32 16.44
C GLY A 121 -15.81 -6.71 16.24
N ALA A 122 -16.56 -7.74 16.63
CA ALA A 122 -16.12 -9.13 16.54
C ALA A 122 -15.76 -9.56 15.10
N GLY A 123 -16.39 -8.97 14.08
CA GLY A 123 -16.11 -9.21 12.67
C GLY A 123 -14.93 -8.38 12.11
N GLY A 124 -14.32 -7.51 12.92
CA GLY A 124 -13.23 -6.63 12.52
C GLY A 124 -13.68 -5.26 11.96
N GLU A 125 -14.98 -5.01 11.88
CA GLU A 125 -15.56 -3.74 11.45
C GLU A 125 -15.40 -2.64 12.51
N LEU A 126 -15.34 -1.37 12.08
CA LEU A 126 -15.39 -0.26 13.01
C LEU A 126 -16.82 0.11 13.39
N VAL A 127 -17.10 0.04 14.68
CA VAL A 127 -18.35 0.48 15.29
C VAL A 127 -18.13 1.82 15.97
N LYS A 128 -18.96 2.80 15.63
CA LYS A 128 -18.92 4.15 16.19
C LYS A 128 -20.11 4.37 17.13
N PHE A 129 -19.83 4.65 18.39
CA PHE A 129 -20.82 4.97 19.41
C PHE A 129 -20.97 6.49 19.55
N LYS A 130 -22.22 6.97 19.54
CA LYS A 130 -22.56 8.39 19.76
C LYS A 130 -22.50 8.73 21.26
N ALA A 131 -21.31 8.61 21.85
CA ALA A 131 -21.05 8.92 23.25
C ALA A 131 -19.77 9.74 23.37
N GLN A 132 -19.75 10.67 24.33
CA GLN A 132 -18.52 11.38 24.67
C GLN A 132 -17.49 10.39 25.23
N PRO A 133 -16.21 10.47 24.82
CA PRO A 133 -15.18 9.53 25.23
C PRO A 133 -14.68 9.82 26.65
N THR A 134 -15.55 9.66 27.64
CA THR A 134 -15.20 9.72 29.07
C THR A 134 -14.82 8.33 29.57
N ALA A 135 -13.97 8.24 30.60
CA ALA A 135 -13.57 6.95 31.18
C ALA A 135 -14.79 6.11 31.59
N ALA A 136 -15.81 6.72 32.21
CA ALA A 136 -17.03 6.02 32.61
C ALA A 136 -17.84 5.48 31.41
N ALA A 137 -17.95 6.26 30.33
CA ALA A 137 -18.66 5.81 29.12
C ALA A 137 -17.90 4.70 28.40
N ILE A 138 -16.57 4.77 28.36
CA ILE A 138 -15.70 3.73 27.81
C ILE A 138 -15.87 2.43 28.60
N GLU A 139 -15.76 2.47 29.93
CA GLU A 139 -15.94 1.28 30.77
C GLU A 139 -17.36 0.71 30.67
N GLY A 140 -18.40 1.56 30.63
CA GLY A 140 -19.77 1.12 30.42
C GLY A 140 -19.97 0.41 29.08
N LEU A 141 -19.33 0.89 28.01
CA LEU A 141 -19.38 0.23 26.70
C LEU A 141 -18.58 -1.07 26.66
N LYS A 142 -17.42 -1.14 27.34
CA LYS A 142 -16.67 -2.40 27.49
C LYS A 142 -17.51 -3.46 28.19
N ALA A 143 -18.19 -3.10 29.27
CA ALA A 143 -19.06 -4.00 30.01
C ALA A 143 -20.27 -4.47 29.19
N SER A 144 -20.85 -3.57 28.38
CA SER A 144 -22.03 -3.88 27.57
C SER A 144 -21.70 -4.62 26.26
N ASN A 145 -20.47 -4.52 25.77
CA ASN A 145 -20.01 -5.10 24.50
C ASN A 145 -18.69 -5.88 24.73
N PRO A 146 -18.72 -7.00 25.46
CA PRO A 146 -17.50 -7.69 25.91
C PRO A 146 -16.66 -8.31 24.78
N THR A 147 -17.24 -8.45 23.59
CA THR A 147 -16.55 -8.94 22.38
C THR A 147 -15.82 -7.86 21.60
N ASP A 148 -16.15 -6.59 21.87
CA ASP A 148 -15.65 -5.47 21.09
C ASP A 148 -14.36 -4.93 21.72
N VAL A 149 -13.42 -4.53 20.85
CA VAL A 149 -12.16 -3.92 21.30
C VAL A 149 -12.29 -2.41 21.14
N ILE A 150 -12.47 -1.69 22.26
CA ILE A 150 -12.49 -0.23 22.26
C ILE A 150 -11.13 0.31 21.80
N VAL A 151 -11.15 1.24 20.84
CA VAL A 151 -9.96 1.86 20.23
C VAL A 151 -9.50 3.08 21.04
N ASN A 152 -10.42 3.76 21.72
CA ASN A 152 -10.08 4.90 22.58
C ASN A 152 -9.09 4.46 23.66
N ASP A 153 -7.96 5.17 23.74
CA ASP A 153 -6.84 4.92 24.67
C ASP A 153 -6.24 3.50 24.60
N ALA A 154 -6.43 2.81 23.46
CA ALA A 154 -5.89 1.48 23.25
C ALA A 154 -4.40 1.49 22.88
N ALA A 155 -3.77 0.32 22.98
CA ALA A 155 -2.39 0.11 22.59
C ALA A 155 -2.18 0.39 21.07
N PRO A 156 -0.95 0.73 20.64
CA PRO A 156 -0.67 1.12 19.25
C PRO A 156 -1.07 0.09 18.19
N ASP A 157 -1.04 -1.20 18.51
CA ASP A 157 -1.46 -2.29 17.64
C ASP A 157 -2.98 -2.29 17.39
N VAL A 158 -3.79 -1.97 18.41
CA VAL A 158 -5.24 -1.81 18.27
C VAL A 158 -5.56 -0.62 17.38
N PHE A 159 -4.85 0.50 17.55
CA PHE A 159 -5.01 1.66 16.68
C PHE A 159 -4.62 1.35 15.22
N ALA A 160 -3.54 0.58 15.00
CA ALA A 160 -3.14 0.14 13.67
C ALA A 160 -4.22 -0.76 13.01
N ARG A 161 -4.81 -1.69 13.76
CA ARG A 161 -5.94 -2.51 13.29
C ARG A 161 -7.15 -1.64 12.95
N ALA A 162 -7.44 -0.63 13.76
CA ALA A 162 -8.51 0.32 13.50
C ALA A 162 -8.25 1.15 12.23
N LEU A 163 -7.00 1.53 11.94
CA LEU A 163 -6.65 2.19 10.68
C LEU A 163 -6.90 1.30 9.46
N GLY A 164 -6.58 0.01 9.57
CA GLY A 164 -6.89 -0.98 8.52
C GLY A 164 -8.40 -1.06 8.27
N ALA A 165 -9.20 -1.18 9.32
CA ALA A 165 -10.66 -1.22 9.18
C ALA A 165 -11.28 0.12 8.74
N TYR A 166 -10.66 1.26 9.07
CA TYR A 166 -11.16 2.60 8.73
C TYR A 166 -10.92 2.99 7.26
N ALA A 167 -9.75 2.64 6.73
CA ALA A 167 -9.26 3.19 5.47
C ALA A 167 -8.44 2.18 4.63
N GLY A 168 -8.46 0.89 4.97
CA GLY A 168 -7.68 -0.15 4.27
C GLY A 168 -6.16 -0.08 4.51
N ILE A 169 -5.70 0.76 5.44
CA ILE A 169 -4.27 1.01 5.65
C ILE A 169 -3.58 -0.21 6.25
N GLY A 170 -2.48 -0.67 5.64
CA GLY A 170 -1.71 -1.80 6.15
C GLY A 170 -2.31 -3.17 5.77
N GLN A 171 -3.27 -3.22 4.85
CA GLN A 171 -3.89 -4.46 4.37
C GLN A 171 -3.27 -4.96 3.05
N GLU A 172 -2.26 -4.28 2.52
CA GLU A 172 -1.77 -4.50 1.15
C GLU A 172 -1.25 -5.92 0.93
N ALA A 173 -0.56 -6.50 1.93
CA ALA A 173 -0.12 -7.90 1.86
C ALA A 173 -1.31 -8.88 1.86
N GLU A 174 -2.31 -8.63 2.71
CA GLU A 174 -3.51 -9.47 2.79
C GLU A 174 -4.33 -9.40 1.49
N GLU A 175 -4.38 -8.23 0.84
CA GLU A 175 -5.01 -8.09 -0.47
C GLU A 175 -4.32 -8.96 -1.54
N VAL A 176 -2.99 -9.06 -1.51
CA VAL A 176 -2.23 -9.96 -2.39
C VAL A 176 -2.60 -11.41 -2.10
N TYR A 177 -2.63 -11.82 -0.82
CA TYR A 177 -3.03 -13.16 -0.42
C TYR A 177 -4.50 -13.46 -0.78
N SER A 178 -5.40 -12.48 -0.72
CA SER A 178 -6.78 -12.67 -1.17
C SER A 178 -6.85 -12.90 -2.67
N ARG A 179 -6.12 -12.10 -3.47
CA ARG A 179 -5.99 -12.32 -4.91
C ARG A 179 -5.40 -13.69 -5.22
N GLN A 180 -4.45 -14.19 -4.43
CA GLN A 180 -3.94 -15.55 -4.56
C GLN A 180 -5.02 -16.60 -4.34
N ARG A 181 -5.74 -16.55 -3.21
CA ARG A 181 -6.80 -17.52 -2.85
C ARG A 181 -7.93 -17.53 -3.87
N GLU A 182 -8.22 -16.39 -4.46
CA GLU A 182 -9.28 -16.22 -5.45
C GLU A 182 -8.81 -16.48 -6.89
N ASN A 183 -7.56 -16.89 -7.09
CA ASN A 183 -6.95 -17.14 -8.40
C ASN A 183 -7.02 -15.90 -9.33
N ARG A 184 -6.81 -14.71 -8.76
CA ARG A 184 -6.85 -13.40 -9.45
C ARG A 184 -5.48 -12.70 -9.47
N LEU A 185 -4.39 -13.43 -9.26
CA LEU A 185 -3.03 -12.89 -9.22
C LEU A 185 -2.72 -12.03 -10.44
N THR A 186 -1.91 -11.01 -10.21
CA THR A 186 -1.18 -10.27 -11.23
C THR A 186 0.28 -10.75 -11.32
N HIS A 187 1.00 -10.31 -12.34
CA HIS A 187 2.44 -10.58 -12.42
C HIS A 187 3.21 -10.00 -11.23
N ALA A 188 2.87 -8.76 -10.84
CA ALA A 188 3.48 -8.10 -9.70
C ALA A 188 3.21 -8.89 -8.40
N ASP A 189 1.98 -9.35 -8.20
CA ASP A 189 1.62 -10.22 -7.07
C ASP A 189 2.47 -11.50 -7.05
N ALA A 190 2.56 -12.19 -8.19
CA ALA A 190 3.29 -13.45 -8.29
C ALA A 190 4.80 -13.27 -8.04
N CYS A 191 5.40 -12.20 -8.56
CA CYS A 191 6.79 -11.85 -8.31
C CYS A 191 7.06 -11.59 -6.82
N TRP A 192 6.19 -10.82 -6.17
CA TRP A 192 6.31 -10.51 -4.75
C TRP A 192 6.11 -11.76 -3.88
N LEU A 193 5.08 -12.56 -4.14
CA LEU A 193 4.83 -13.83 -3.43
C LEU A 193 6.01 -14.79 -3.59
N ARG A 194 6.65 -14.81 -4.76
CA ARG A 194 7.84 -15.65 -5.00
C ARG A 194 9.01 -15.18 -4.15
N ALA A 195 9.24 -13.87 -4.07
CA ALA A 195 10.27 -13.31 -3.19
C ALA A 195 9.97 -13.61 -1.71
N GLU A 196 8.71 -13.50 -1.31
CA GLU A 196 8.28 -13.75 0.07
C GLU A 196 8.42 -15.22 0.46
N ASN A 197 8.01 -16.14 -0.41
CA ASN A 197 8.20 -17.57 -0.22
C ASN A 197 9.69 -17.95 -0.05
N ARG A 198 10.60 -17.26 -0.76
CA ARG A 198 12.05 -17.45 -0.64
C ARG A 198 12.63 -16.88 0.65
N ARG A 199 12.08 -15.79 1.18
CA ARG A 199 12.49 -15.20 2.46
C ARG A 199 11.97 -15.96 3.67
N GLY A 200 10.84 -16.65 3.52
CA GLY A 200 10.19 -17.39 4.61
C GLY A 200 11.10 -18.45 5.23
N LYS A 201 10.95 -18.67 6.55
CA LYS A 201 11.70 -19.71 7.28
C LYS A 201 11.48 -21.12 6.72
N LYS A 202 10.34 -21.35 6.09
CA LYS A 202 9.98 -22.58 5.38
C LYS A 202 9.46 -22.20 4.01
N THR A 203 10.23 -22.52 2.98
CA THR A 203 9.82 -22.38 1.59
C THR A 203 8.75 -23.42 1.27
N CYS A 204 7.71 -23.07 0.53
CA CYS A 204 6.74 -24.00 -0.04
C CYS A 204 7.12 -24.30 -1.51
N PRO A 205 7.60 -25.52 -1.83
CA PRO A 205 8.05 -25.86 -3.18
C PRO A 205 6.92 -25.87 -4.22
N ASP A 206 5.73 -26.35 -3.84
CA ASP A 206 4.57 -26.38 -4.73
C ASP A 206 4.11 -24.96 -5.08
N LEU A 207 4.12 -24.06 -4.09
CA LEU A 207 3.87 -22.63 -4.33
C LEU A 207 4.94 -22.03 -5.23
N ALA A 208 6.21 -22.35 -5.01
CA ALA A 208 7.30 -21.84 -5.86
C ALA A 208 7.09 -22.25 -7.33
N ARG A 209 6.80 -23.53 -7.58
CA ARG A 209 6.52 -24.03 -8.94
C ARG A 209 5.30 -23.33 -9.56
N TYR A 210 4.19 -23.25 -8.82
CA TYR A 210 2.99 -22.55 -9.29
C TYR A 210 3.29 -21.09 -9.69
N LEU A 211 4.05 -20.37 -8.87
CA LEU A 211 4.39 -18.97 -9.14
C LEU A 211 5.33 -18.84 -10.34
N ASP A 212 6.32 -19.72 -10.49
CA ASP A 212 7.23 -19.71 -11.63
C ASP A 212 6.49 -20.02 -12.95
N ASP A 213 5.59 -21.00 -12.95
CA ASP A 213 4.74 -21.32 -14.11
C ASP A 213 3.82 -20.15 -14.47
N PHE A 214 3.18 -19.53 -13.47
CA PHE A 214 2.33 -18.35 -13.68
C PHE A 214 3.12 -17.18 -14.28
N ILE A 215 4.29 -16.88 -13.73
CA ILE A 215 5.16 -15.79 -14.19
C ILE A 215 5.56 -16.01 -15.65
N ALA A 216 6.03 -17.22 -16.00
CA ALA A 216 6.45 -17.55 -17.36
C ALA A 216 5.30 -17.43 -18.37
N ALA A 217 4.11 -17.93 -18.01
CA ALA A 217 2.93 -17.84 -18.87
C ALA A 217 2.48 -16.39 -19.10
N ASP A 218 2.49 -15.57 -18.04
CA ASP A 218 2.12 -14.16 -18.14
C ASP A 218 3.16 -13.34 -18.94
N GLU A 219 4.46 -13.60 -18.77
CA GLU A 219 5.52 -12.98 -19.56
C GLU A 219 5.38 -13.29 -21.05
N ALA A 220 5.10 -14.55 -21.40
CA ALA A 220 4.86 -14.95 -22.78
C ALA A 220 3.64 -14.23 -23.38
N ARG A 221 2.52 -14.15 -22.64
CA ARG A 221 1.33 -13.40 -23.06
C ARG A 221 1.63 -11.92 -23.29
N PHE A 222 2.40 -11.31 -22.40
CA PHE A 222 2.75 -9.90 -22.52
C PHE A 222 3.70 -9.63 -23.70
N ALA A 223 4.65 -10.53 -23.96
CA ALA A 223 5.53 -10.44 -25.12
C ALA A 223 4.73 -10.48 -26.45
N THR A 224 3.75 -11.37 -26.55
CA THR A 224 2.82 -11.41 -27.70
C THR A 224 2.08 -10.09 -27.87
N PHE A 225 1.49 -9.57 -26.79
CA PHE A 225 0.80 -8.27 -26.82
C PHE A 225 1.72 -7.13 -27.30
N GLN A 226 2.98 -7.08 -26.82
CA GLN A 226 3.93 -6.07 -27.27
C GLN A 226 4.25 -6.20 -28.76
N ALA A 227 4.44 -7.42 -29.26
CA ALA A 227 4.71 -7.68 -30.67
C ALA A 227 3.54 -7.23 -31.56
N GLU A 228 2.30 -7.53 -31.16
CA GLU A 228 1.08 -7.09 -31.85
C GLU A 228 0.97 -5.56 -31.88
N ARG A 229 1.20 -4.89 -30.74
CA ARG A 229 1.19 -3.41 -30.66
C ARG A 229 2.29 -2.78 -31.51
N ALA A 230 3.47 -3.38 -31.56
CA ALA A 230 4.56 -2.92 -32.42
C ALA A 230 4.21 -3.08 -33.91
N ALA A 231 3.61 -4.19 -34.31
CA ALA A 231 3.14 -4.42 -35.67
C ALA A 231 2.05 -3.41 -36.08
N GLN A 232 1.06 -3.16 -35.20
CA GLN A 232 0.02 -2.15 -35.42
C GLN A 232 0.61 -0.75 -35.63
N ARG A 233 1.59 -0.34 -34.80
CA ARG A 233 2.26 0.96 -34.94
C ARG A 233 2.99 1.08 -36.28
N ARG A 234 3.66 0.01 -36.73
CA ARG A 234 4.34 0.00 -38.03
C ARG A 234 3.37 0.05 -39.22
N ALA A 235 2.21 -0.60 -39.10
CA ALA A 235 1.18 -0.57 -40.13
C ALA A 235 0.43 0.79 -40.22
N SER A 236 0.50 1.60 -39.15
CA SER A 236 -0.16 2.90 -39.06
C SER A 236 0.77 4.09 -39.31
N ALA A 237 2.05 3.84 -39.59
CA ALA A 237 3.10 4.83 -39.85
C ALA A 237 3.45 4.84 -41.34
#